data_AF-A0A7I9WFC8-F1
#
_entry.id   AF-A0A7I9WFC8-F1
#
_cell.length_a   1.000
_cell.length_b   1.000
_cell.length_c   1.000
_cell.angle_alpha   90.00
_cell.angle_beta   90.00
_cell.angle_gamma   90.00
#
_symmetry.space_group_name_H-M   'P 1'
#
loop_
_entity.id
_entity.type
_entity.pdbx_description
1 polymer ?
#
loop_
_entity_poly.entity_id
_entity_poly.type
_entity_poly.pdbx_seq_one_letter_code
_entity_poly.pdbx_strand_id
1 'polypeptide(L)'
;MLPDTRRPIVAAAGVYRPQEDSRLLIDTLERSTVVVGRRVADLCTGSGIVAIAAAELGAESVTAWDISEPAVLCARRNADAAGVAVDVRLGAFDGALADGPYDVVVTNPPYVPTSSGAGIHVPSGADPPGPGMAATTGAPSWIRCVPLRLICWPTVAQC
;
A
#
# COMPACT_ATOMS: atom_id res chain seq x y z
N MET A 1 11.19 -19.60 6.30
CA MET A 1 11.29 -19.58 4.83
C MET A 1 10.87 -18.19 4.42
N LEU A 2 11.73 -17.39 3.78
CA LEU A 2 11.27 -16.13 3.20
C LEU A 2 10.27 -16.46 2.08
N PRO A 3 9.14 -15.73 1.94
CA PRO A 3 8.40 -15.78 0.68
C PRO A 3 9.38 -15.41 -0.43
N ASP A 4 9.46 -16.27 -1.44
CA ASP A 4 10.43 -16.12 -2.51
C ASP A 4 10.02 -14.95 -3.41
N THR A 5 10.38 -13.73 -2.99
CA THR A 5 10.24 -12.48 -3.77
C THR A 5 11.01 -12.52 -5.10
N ARG A 6 11.68 -13.64 -5.41
CA ARG A 6 12.30 -13.96 -6.70
C ARG A 6 11.33 -14.56 -7.72
N ARG A 7 10.07 -14.81 -7.38
CA ARG A 7 9.06 -15.13 -8.42
C ARG A 7 8.94 -13.93 -9.36
N PRO A 8 9.03 -14.12 -10.69
CA PRO A 8 8.91 -13.02 -11.63
C PRO A 8 7.48 -12.49 -11.59
N ILE A 9 7.25 -11.44 -10.80
CA ILE A 9 6.01 -10.67 -10.82
C ILE A 9 5.97 -9.96 -12.17
N VAL A 10 4.99 -10.34 -12.99
CA VAL A 10 4.77 -9.69 -14.27
C VAL A 10 4.07 -8.37 -13.96
N ALA A 11 4.71 -7.25 -14.27
CA ALA A 11 4.02 -5.96 -14.38
C ALA A 11 3.64 -5.77 -15.85
N ALA A 12 2.34 -5.82 -16.14
CA ALA A 12 1.83 -5.51 -17.47
C ALA A 12 2.21 -4.08 -17.90
N ALA A 13 2.21 -3.81 -19.22
CA ALA A 13 2.44 -2.45 -19.71
C ALA A 13 1.43 -1.47 -19.09
N GLY A 14 1.92 -0.36 -18.52
CA GLY A 14 1.08 0.62 -17.82
C GLY A 14 0.79 0.30 -16.35
N VAL A 15 1.26 -0.83 -15.82
CA VAL A 15 1.17 -1.17 -14.39
C VAL A 15 2.49 -0.86 -13.70
N TYR A 16 2.41 -0.27 -12.50
CA TYR A 16 3.59 0.04 -11.70
C TYR A 16 4.40 -1.24 -11.44
N ARG A 17 5.69 -1.19 -11.79
CA ARG A 17 6.63 -2.27 -11.49
C ARG A 17 7.00 -2.20 -10.02
N PRO A 18 6.94 -3.33 -9.27
CA PRO A 18 7.46 -3.36 -7.90
C PRO A 18 8.90 -2.84 -7.83
N GLN A 19 9.13 -1.83 -6.98
CA GLN A 19 10.45 -1.26 -6.72
C GLN A 19 10.82 -1.38 -5.23
N GLU A 20 11.80 -0.61 -4.80
CA GLU A 20 12.30 -0.57 -3.42
C GLU A 20 11.22 -0.21 -2.39
N ASP A 21 10.29 0.69 -2.73
CA ASP A 21 9.15 1.04 -1.90
C ASP A 21 8.22 -0.16 -1.60
N SER A 22 7.95 -0.96 -2.62
CA SER A 22 7.14 -2.17 -2.54
C SER A 22 7.85 -3.23 -1.70
N ARG A 23 9.17 -3.37 -1.87
CA ARG A 23 10.01 -4.26 -1.05
C ARG A 23 10.00 -3.83 0.41
N LEU A 24 10.21 -2.55 0.70
CA LEU A 24 10.16 -2.01 2.06
C LEU A 24 8.83 -2.31 2.76
N LEU A 25 7.71 -2.14 2.05
CA LEU A 25 6.41 -2.42 2.62
C LEU A 25 6.27 -3.92 2.96
N ILE A 26 6.63 -4.82 2.04
CA ILE A 26 6.62 -6.27 2.26
C ILE A 26 7.50 -6.67 3.45
N ASP A 27 8.75 -6.22 3.45
CA ASP A 27 9.71 -6.37 4.55
C ASP A 27 9.13 -5.96 5.91
N THR A 28 8.31 -4.91 5.93
CA THR A 28 7.65 -4.42 7.15
C THR A 28 6.52 -5.34 7.58
N LEU A 29 5.73 -5.87 6.65
CA LEU A 29 4.70 -6.88 6.95
C LEU A 29 5.33 -8.15 7.53
N GLU A 30 6.45 -8.60 6.95
CA GLU A 30 7.21 -9.76 7.42
C GLU A 30 7.71 -9.57 8.85
N ARG A 31 8.43 -8.46 9.11
CA ARG A 31 9.05 -8.21 10.42
C ARG A 31 8.03 -7.96 11.53
N SER A 32 6.91 -7.31 11.20
CA SER A 32 5.89 -6.96 12.21
C SER A 32 4.90 -8.08 12.47
N THR A 33 4.74 -9.03 11.53
CA THR A 33 3.70 -10.08 11.56
C THR A 33 2.27 -9.54 11.70
N VAL A 34 2.06 -8.24 11.41
CA VAL A 34 0.81 -7.53 11.71
C VAL A 34 -0.39 -8.07 10.95
N VAL A 35 -0.16 -8.75 9.83
CA VAL A 35 -1.18 -9.30 8.93
C VAL A 35 -1.63 -10.71 9.30
N VAL A 36 -0.89 -11.44 10.16
CA VAL A 36 -1.18 -12.86 10.45
C VAL A 36 -2.57 -12.99 11.09
N GLY A 37 -3.43 -13.80 10.46
CA GLY A 37 -4.81 -14.05 10.89
C GLY A 37 -5.71 -12.81 10.84
N ARG A 38 -5.39 -11.82 9.98
CA ARG A 38 -6.14 -10.57 9.83
C ARG A 38 -6.81 -10.45 8.47
N ARG A 39 -7.89 -9.67 8.42
CA ARG A 39 -8.51 -9.21 7.17
C ARG A 39 -7.76 -7.97 6.70
N VAL A 40 -7.10 -8.07 5.55
CA VAL A 40 -6.20 -7.04 5.03
C VAL A 40 -6.80 -6.39 3.79
N ALA A 41 -6.72 -5.06 3.71
CA ALA A 41 -6.95 -4.32 2.47
C ALA A 41 -5.64 -3.78 1.89
N ASP A 42 -5.37 -4.04 0.61
CA ASP A 42 -4.28 -3.41 -0.15
C ASP A 42 -4.85 -2.37 -1.14
N LEU A 43 -4.62 -1.09 -0.86
CA LEU A 43 -5.12 0.02 -1.68
C LEU A 43 -4.04 0.49 -2.65
N CYS A 44 -4.40 0.72 -3.92
CA CYS A 44 -3.47 0.96 -5.03
C CYS A 44 -2.59 -0.27 -5.30
N THR A 45 -3.20 -1.45 -5.41
CA THR A 45 -2.49 -2.73 -5.43
C THR A 45 -1.54 -2.91 -6.61
N GLY A 46 -1.78 -2.22 -7.75
CA GLY A 46 -0.91 -2.28 -8.91
C GLY A 46 -0.71 -3.71 -9.44
N SER A 47 0.50 -4.22 -9.30
CA SER A 47 0.84 -5.61 -9.70
C SER A 47 0.35 -6.68 -8.72
N GLY A 48 -0.18 -6.30 -7.56
CA GLY A 48 -0.65 -7.24 -6.52
C GLY A 48 0.42 -7.70 -5.55
N ILE A 49 1.67 -7.24 -5.66
CA ILE A 49 2.81 -7.82 -4.93
C ILE A 49 2.68 -7.73 -3.40
N VAL A 50 2.10 -6.64 -2.89
CA VAL A 50 1.91 -6.45 -1.44
C VAL A 50 0.72 -7.29 -0.95
N ALA A 51 -0.39 -7.31 -1.69
CA ALA A 51 -1.52 -8.20 -1.41
C ALA A 51 -1.12 -9.69 -1.39
N ILE A 52 -0.31 -10.13 -2.37
CA ILE A 52 0.22 -11.49 -2.45
C ILE A 52 1.09 -11.79 -1.23
N ALA A 53 2.02 -10.89 -0.89
CA ALA A 53 2.87 -11.07 0.29
C ALA A 53 2.04 -11.16 1.59
N ALA A 54 1.00 -10.33 1.74
CA ALA A 54 0.11 -10.41 2.90
C ALA A 54 -0.60 -11.77 2.98
N ALA A 55 -1.06 -12.31 1.85
CA ALA A 55 -1.68 -13.63 1.78
C ALA A 55 -0.67 -14.76 2.12
N GLU A 56 0.54 -14.70 1.58
CA GLU A 56 1.62 -15.66 1.87
C GLU A 56 2.06 -15.62 3.33
N LEU A 57 1.97 -14.45 3.97
CA LEU A 57 2.26 -14.26 5.40
C LEU A 57 1.13 -14.72 6.33
N GLY A 58 0.05 -15.29 5.80
CA GLY A 58 -1.02 -15.89 6.59
C GLY A 58 -2.10 -14.91 7.02
N ALA A 59 -2.38 -13.87 6.24
CA ALA A 59 -3.63 -13.13 6.36
C ALA A 59 -4.84 -14.07 6.28
N GLU A 60 -5.89 -13.77 7.06
CA GLU A 60 -7.14 -14.53 7.00
C GLU A 60 -7.84 -14.30 5.65
N SER A 61 -7.84 -13.04 5.19
CA SER A 61 -8.33 -12.65 3.88
C SER A 61 -7.62 -11.40 3.39
N VAL A 62 -7.50 -11.26 2.07
CA VAL A 62 -6.90 -10.10 1.43
C VAL A 62 -7.84 -9.59 0.34
N THR A 63 -8.25 -8.32 0.45
CA THR A 63 -8.97 -7.59 -0.59
C THR A 63 -8.06 -6.53 -1.18
N ALA A 64 -7.87 -6.54 -2.49
CA ALA A 64 -6.97 -5.62 -3.18
C ALA A 64 -7.77 -4.68 -4.10
N TRP A 65 -7.49 -3.39 -4.03
CA TRP A 65 -8.19 -2.36 -4.79
C TRP A 65 -7.26 -1.58 -5.69
N ASP A 66 -7.66 -1.39 -6.94
CA ASP A 66 -7.04 -0.44 -7.85
C ASP A 66 -8.10 0.23 -8.73
N ILE A 67 -7.83 1.48 -9.14
CA ILE A 67 -8.68 2.21 -10.09
C ILE A 67 -8.38 1.82 -11.54
N SER A 68 -7.23 1.18 -11.79
CA SER A 68 -6.75 0.79 -13.10
C SER A 68 -7.16 -0.65 -13.43
N GLU A 69 -8.01 -0.81 -14.45
CA GLU A 69 -8.39 -2.14 -14.95
C GLU A 69 -7.17 -2.99 -15.37
N PRO A 70 -6.14 -2.45 -16.06
CA PRO A 70 -4.89 -3.17 -16.28
C PRO A 70 -4.21 -3.68 -15.00
N ALA A 71 -4.23 -2.90 -13.92
CA ALA A 71 -3.66 -3.29 -12.63
C ALA A 71 -4.48 -4.42 -11.99
N VAL A 72 -5.81 -4.33 -12.00
CA VAL A 72 -6.71 -5.38 -11.50
C VAL A 72 -6.46 -6.71 -12.22
N LEU A 73 -6.38 -6.69 -13.56
CA LEU A 73 -6.08 -7.90 -14.35
C LEU A 73 -4.68 -8.44 -14.05
N CYS A 74 -3.71 -7.56 -13.87
CA CYS A 74 -2.33 -7.91 -13.52
C CYS A 74 -2.24 -8.58 -12.14
N ALA A 75 -2.84 -7.99 -11.12
CA ALA A 75 -2.86 -8.50 -9.76
C ALA A 75 -3.56 -9.86 -9.66
N ARG A 76 -4.69 -10.05 -10.35
CA ARG A 76 -5.37 -11.37 -10.42
C ARG A 76 -4.45 -12.45 -10.98
N ARG A 77 -3.83 -12.19 -12.13
CA ARG A 77 -2.89 -13.13 -12.76
C ARG A 77 -1.70 -13.47 -11.88
N ASN A 78 -1.16 -12.48 -11.18
CA ASN A 78 -0.03 -12.69 -10.28
C ASN A 78 -0.44 -13.49 -9.03
N ALA A 79 -1.64 -13.24 -8.47
CA ALA A 79 -2.19 -14.02 -7.36
C ALA A 79 -2.43 -15.48 -7.77
N ASP A 80 -3.04 -15.70 -8.94
CA ASP A 80 -3.24 -17.03 -9.53
C ASP A 80 -1.90 -17.76 -9.73
N ALA A 81 -0.91 -17.08 -10.30
CA ALA A 81 0.43 -17.63 -10.51
C ALA A 81 1.18 -17.92 -9.21
N ALA A 82 0.93 -17.13 -8.16
CA ALA A 82 1.49 -17.36 -6.83
C ALA A 82 0.79 -18.50 -6.08
N GLY A 83 -0.43 -18.86 -6.47
CA GLY A 83 -1.25 -19.88 -5.81
C GLY A 83 -1.89 -19.37 -4.52
N VAL A 84 -2.16 -18.06 -4.43
CA VAL A 84 -2.79 -17.43 -3.26
C VAL A 84 -4.16 -16.84 -3.60
N ALA A 85 -5.05 -16.82 -2.62
CA ALA A 85 -6.36 -16.19 -2.76
C ALA A 85 -6.28 -14.69 -2.41
N VAL A 86 -6.53 -13.83 -3.40
CA VAL A 86 -6.68 -12.38 -3.22
C VAL A 86 -7.94 -11.93 -3.96
N ASP A 87 -8.85 -11.26 -3.26
CA ASP A 87 -10.05 -10.67 -3.87
C ASP A 87 -9.69 -9.31 -4.47
N VAL A 88 -9.38 -9.30 -5.77
CA VAL A 88 -8.98 -8.08 -6.49
C VAL A 88 -10.19 -7.39 -7.13
N ARG A 89 -10.41 -6.13 -6.76
CA ARG A 89 -11.57 -5.31 -7.15
C ARG A 89 -11.15 -4.03 -7.87
N LEU A 90 -11.95 -3.64 -8.86
CA LEU A 90 -11.83 -2.36 -9.55
C LEU A 90 -12.60 -1.31 -8.77
N GLY A 91 -11.94 -0.24 -8.34
CA GLY A 91 -12.59 0.85 -7.64
C GLY A 91 -11.62 1.76 -6.89
N ALA A 92 -12.14 2.88 -6.41
CA ALA A 92 -11.41 3.82 -5.58
C ALA A 92 -11.60 3.53 -4.08
N PHE A 93 -11.08 4.40 -3.22
CA PHE A 93 -11.09 4.19 -1.77
C PHE A 93 -12.49 4.18 -1.15
N ASP A 94 -13.46 4.83 -1.79
CA ASP A 94 -14.87 4.79 -1.39
C ASP A 94 -15.46 3.37 -1.44
N GLY A 95 -15.13 2.61 -2.49
CA GLY A 95 -15.49 1.19 -2.59
C GLY A 95 -14.88 0.37 -1.45
N ALA A 96 -13.59 0.56 -1.18
CA ALA A 96 -12.92 -0.13 -0.08
C ALA A 96 -13.54 0.19 1.28
N LEU A 97 -13.91 1.45 1.55
CA LEU A 97 -14.54 1.87 2.80
C LEU A 97 -15.92 1.23 3.00
N ALA A 98 -16.69 1.02 1.93
CA ALA A 98 -17.99 0.37 1.98
C ALA A 98 -17.89 -1.14 2.24
N ASP A 99 -16.82 -1.79 1.77
CA ASP A 99 -16.63 -3.24 1.84
C ASP A 99 -15.91 -3.73 3.11
N GLY A 100 -15.48 -2.82 3.98
CA GLY A 100 -14.90 -3.16 5.28
C GLY A 100 -15.89 -3.86 6.23
N PRO A 101 -15.48 -4.15 7.48
CA PRO A 101 -14.25 -3.69 8.11
C PRO A 101 -13.03 -4.55 7.77
N TYR A 102 -11.85 -3.92 7.74
CA TYR A 102 -10.55 -4.57 7.67
C TYR A 102 -9.81 -4.39 8.99
N ASP A 103 -8.91 -5.30 9.34
CA ASP A 103 -8.12 -5.18 10.56
C ASP A 103 -6.77 -4.47 10.28
N VAL A 104 -6.28 -4.57 9.04
CA VAL A 104 -5.07 -3.91 8.55
C VAL A 104 -5.34 -3.32 7.17
N VAL A 105 -4.90 -2.08 6.94
CA VAL A 105 -4.90 -1.44 5.61
C VAL A 105 -3.46 -1.14 5.24
N VAL A 106 -3.04 -1.62 4.06
CA VAL A 106 -1.73 -1.35 3.45
C VAL A 106 -1.94 -0.60 2.14
N THR A 107 -0.99 0.26 1.78
CA THR A 107 -1.06 0.99 0.52
C THR A 107 0.31 1.51 0.11
N ASN A 108 0.56 1.53 -1.21
CA ASN A 108 1.68 2.26 -1.81
C ASN A 108 1.11 3.20 -2.91
N PRO A 109 0.54 4.35 -2.55
CA PRO A 109 -0.10 5.26 -3.51
C PRO A 109 0.96 6.04 -4.31
N PRO A 110 0.61 6.60 -5.48
CA PRO A 110 1.53 7.45 -6.24
C PRO A 110 1.90 8.70 -5.42
N TYR A 111 3.20 8.88 -5.16
CA TYR A 111 3.72 9.96 -4.31
C TYR A 111 4.59 10.99 -5.04
N VAL A 112 4.86 10.78 -6.33
CA VAL A 112 5.66 11.72 -7.13
C VAL A 112 4.78 12.92 -7.54
N PRO A 113 5.16 14.17 -7.22
CA PRO A 113 4.41 15.34 -7.65
C PRO A 113 4.34 15.40 -9.18
N THR A 114 3.14 15.32 -9.74
CA THR A 114 2.92 15.56 -11.17
C THR A 114 2.80 17.07 -11.41
N SER A 115 3.69 17.63 -12.23
CA SER A 115 3.67 19.05 -12.64
C SER A 115 2.53 19.35 -13.62
N SER A 116 1.29 19.14 -13.19
CA SER A 116 0.08 19.39 -13.98
C SER A 116 -1.01 20.01 -13.11
N GLY A 117 -0.89 21.33 -12.90
CA GLY A 117 -2.02 22.23 -13.17
C GLY A 117 -3.08 22.52 -12.10
N ALA A 118 -2.68 22.98 -10.90
CA ALA A 118 -3.37 24.07 -10.22
C ALA A 118 -2.33 24.76 -9.33
N GLY A 119 -1.88 25.95 -9.75
CA GLY A 119 -0.87 26.70 -9.02
C GLY A 119 -1.36 27.00 -7.61
N ILE A 120 -0.70 26.44 -6.60
CA ILE A 120 -0.75 27.02 -5.26
C ILE A 120 0.08 28.30 -5.36
N HIS A 121 -0.60 29.43 -5.51
CA HIS A 121 -0.01 30.73 -5.30
C HIS A 121 0.31 30.85 -3.80
N VAL A 122 1.53 30.51 -3.41
CA VAL A 122 2.06 30.83 -2.08
C VAL A 122 2.42 32.32 -2.10
N PRO A 123 1.75 33.20 -1.32
CA PRO A 123 2.17 34.59 -1.22
C PRO A 123 3.59 34.65 -0.68
N SER A 124 4.48 35.36 -1.37
CA SER A 124 5.86 35.60 -0.93
C SER A 124 5.82 36.35 0.41
N GLY A 125 6.04 35.63 1.52
CA GLY A 125 6.02 36.19 2.88
C GLY A 125 5.30 35.35 3.93
N ALA A 126 4.68 34.21 3.57
CA ALA A 126 4.16 33.27 4.56
C ALA A 126 5.25 32.26 4.96
N ASP A 127 5.57 32.20 6.26
CA ASP A 127 6.38 31.12 6.83
C ASP A 127 5.81 29.75 6.42
N PRO A 128 6.65 28.74 6.12
CA PRO A 128 6.14 27.41 5.83
C PRO A 128 5.33 26.92 7.03
N PRO A 129 4.06 26.51 6.85
CA PRO A 129 3.34 25.86 7.94
C PRO A 129 4.16 24.63 8.35
N GLY A 130 4.55 24.56 9.62
CA GLY A 130 5.19 23.38 10.19
C GLY A 130 4.36 22.13 9.89
N PRO A 131 4.95 20.91 9.92
CA PRO A 131 4.30 19.70 9.43
C PRO A 131 3.14 19.29 10.35
N GLY A 132 2.01 19.96 10.14
CA GLY A 132 0.73 19.75 10.76
C GLY A 132 0.06 18.55 10.14
N MET A 133 -0.35 17.66 11.02
CA MET A 133 -1.30 16.56 10.84
C MET A 133 -2.16 16.68 9.58
N ALA A 134 -2.08 15.68 8.70
CA ALA A 134 -3.27 15.27 7.98
C ALA A 134 -4.19 14.63 9.03
N ALA A 135 -5.05 15.45 9.63
CA ALA A 135 -5.99 15.02 10.64
C ALA A 135 -6.90 13.93 10.07
N THR A 136 -6.94 12.80 10.75
CA THR A 136 -7.98 11.78 10.70
C THR A 136 -9.33 12.44 10.94
N THR A 137 -10.07 12.73 9.88
CA THR A 137 -11.50 13.03 9.96
C THR A 137 -12.21 12.13 8.97
N GLY A 138 -12.77 11.01 9.46
CA GLY A 138 -13.66 10.15 8.68
C GLY A 138 -13.24 8.67 8.53
N ALA A 139 -12.02 8.30 8.92
CA ALA A 139 -11.64 6.89 8.97
C ALA A 139 -12.37 6.20 10.14
N PRO A 140 -13.17 5.14 9.91
CA PRO A 140 -13.82 4.41 10.99
C PRO A 140 -12.76 3.83 11.95
N SER A 141 -13.14 3.72 13.24
CA SER A 141 -12.23 3.46 14.37
C SER A 141 -11.41 2.16 14.30
N TRP A 142 -11.69 1.28 13.35
CA TRP A 142 -10.96 0.05 13.10
C TRP A 142 -9.75 0.22 12.17
N ILE A 143 -9.62 1.33 11.44
CA ILE A 143 -8.46 1.59 10.58
C ILE A 143 -7.26 1.97 11.46
N ARG A 144 -6.33 1.03 11.66
CA ARG A 144 -4.98 1.33 12.14
C ARG A 144 -4.08 1.61 10.94
N CYS A 145 -3.87 2.89 10.62
CA CYS A 145 -2.79 3.29 9.73
C CYS A 145 -1.46 3.03 10.42
N VAL A 146 -0.65 2.10 9.92
CA VAL A 146 0.77 2.03 10.27
C VAL A 146 1.48 3.03 9.36
N PRO A 147 1.98 4.17 9.86
CA PRO A 147 2.60 5.15 8.98
C PRO A 147 3.88 4.59 8.37
N LEU A 148 4.01 4.71 7.04
CA LEU A 148 5.29 4.62 6.30
C LEU A 148 6.20 5.82 6.63
N ARG A 149 6.48 6.04 7.92
CA ARG A 149 7.57 6.92 8.37
C ARG A 149 8.54 6.04 9.16
N LEU A 150 9.77 5.95 8.64
CA LEU A 150 11.00 5.38 9.23
C LEU A 150 11.37 3.96 8.76
N ILE A 151 12.04 3.86 7.60
CA ILE A 151 13.40 3.32 7.64
C ILE A 151 14.23 4.42 8.32
N CYS A 152 14.76 4.12 9.49
CA CYS A 152 15.76 4.95 10.15
C CYS A 152 17.15 4.37 9.84
N TRP A 153 18.05 5.17 9.26
CA TRP A 153 19.49 5.05 9.53
C TRP A 153 20.24 6.31 9.05
N PRO A 154 21.36 6.74 9.69
CA PRO A 154 21.79 6.57 11.08
C PRO A 154 21.79 7.91 11.83
N THR A 155 21.68 7.88 13.15
CA THR A 155 22.58 8.66 14.01
C THR A 155 22.59 8.05 15.40
N VAL A 156 23.75 7.47 15.71
CA VAL A 156 24.27 7.42 17.07
C VAL A 156 24.37 8.86 17.55
N ALA A 157 23.43 9.28 18.39
CA ALA A 157 23.62 10.39 19.32
C ALA A 157 22.77 10.05 20.55
N GLN A 158 23.35 9.22 21.41
CA GLN A 158 23.02 9.17 22.83
C GLN A 158 23.47 10.51 23.43
N CYS A 159 22.71 11.00 24.42
CA CYS A 159 23.03 12.21 25.18
C CYS A 159 22.93 13.53 24.41
#